data_AF-A0A5U6DAX1-F1
#
_entry.id   AF-A0A5U6DAX1-F1
#
_cell.length_a   1.000
_cell.length_b   1.000
_cell.length_c   1.000
_cell.angle_alpha   90.00
_cell.angle_beta   90.00
_cell.angle_gamma   90.00
#
_symmetry.space_group_name_H-M   'P 1'
#
loop_
_entity.id
_entity.type
_entity.pdbx_description
1 polymer ?
#
loop_
_entity_poly.entity_id
_entity_poly.type
_entity_poly.pdbx_seq_one_letter_code
_entity_poly.pdbx_strand_id
1 'polypeptide(L)' 'MDLLEASAQLERIELLAKIAHVYESNQREKTIALAWIGEIAGEMREMVRTEAKNPQEGGLSGGGSRFQ' A
#
# COMPACT_ATOMS: atom_id res chain seq x y z
N MET A 1 -0.41 3.05 -7.66
CA MET A 1 -1.19 3.53 -6.51
C MET A 1 -0.68 4.90 -6.15
N ASP A 2 -1.57 5.89 -6.02
CA ASP A 2 -1.15 7.21 -5.53
C ASP A 2 -1.13 7.27 -3.99
N LEU A 3 -0.59 8.36 -3.44
CA LEU A 3 -0.45 8.51 -1.98
C LEU A 3 -1.80 8.50 -1.24
N LEU A 4 -2.85 9.02 -1.86
CA LEU A 4 -4.19 9.06 -1.30
C LEU A 4 -4.78 7.65 -1.20
N GLU A 5 -4.65 6.88 -2.27
CA GLU A 5 -5.09 5.49 -2.35
C GLU A 5 -4.33 4.63 -1.31
N ALA A 6 -3.01 4.82 -1.18
CA ALA A 6 -2.18 4.12 -0.20
C ALA A 6 -2.59 4.44 1.25
N SER A 7 -2.89 5.71 1.51
CA SER A 7 -3.42 6.16 2.81
C SER A 7 -4.77 5.50 3.12
N ALA A 8 -5.67 5.41 2.14
CA ALA A 8 -6.98 4.80 2.32
C ALA A 8 -6.89 3.29 2.60
N GLN A 9 -5.97 2.56 1.94
CA GLN A 9 -5.74 1.15 2.23
C GLN A 9 -5.15 0.93 3.63
N LEU A 10 -4.26 1.81 4.08
CA LEU A 10 -3.73 1.75 5.44
C LEU A 10 -4.82 1.98 6.49
N GLU A 11 -5.69 2.98 6.29
CA GLU A 11 -6.84 3.25 7.14
C GLU A 11 -7.80 2.05 7.19
N ARG A 12 -8.03 1.39 6.05
CA ARG A 12 -8.85 0.17 5.99
C ARG A 12 -8.27 -0.97 6.82
N ILE A 13 -6.94 -1.17 6.77
CA ILE A 13 -6.26 -2.15 7.62
C ILE A 13 -6.46 -1.81 9.11
N GLU A 14 -6.30 -0.54 9.48
CA GLU A 14 -6.47 -0.09 10.86
C GLU A 14 -7.91 -0.32 11.37
N LEU A 15 -8.91 -0.01 10.55
CA LEU A 15 -10.32 -0.24 10.88
C LEU A 15 -10.64 -1.73 11.04
N LEU A 16 -10.15 -2.58 10.13
CA LEU A 16 -10.33 -4.03 10.23
C LEU A 16 -9.67 -4.59 11.49
N ALA A 17 -8.48 -4.12 11.84
CA ALA A 17 -7.78 -4.52 13.06
C ALA A 17 -8.55 -4.09 14.32
N LYS A 18 -9.08 -2.87 14.34
CA LYS A 18 -9.92 -2.37 15.44
C LYS A 18 -11.17 -3.23 15.61
N ILE A 19 -11.90 -3.50 14.54
CA ILE A 19 -13.13 -4.32 14.55
C ILE A 19 -12.82 -5.75 15.03
N ALA A 20 -11.74 -6.35 14.52
CA ALA A 20 -11.32 -7.69 14.95
C ALA A 20 -10.85 -7.76 16.41
N HIS A 21 -10.46 -6.63 17.00
CA HIS A 21 -10.05 -6.55 18.40
C HIS A 21 -11.23 -6.28 19.35
N VAL A 22 -12.36 -5.77 18.87
CA VAL A 22 -13.54 -5.52 19.70
C VAL A 22 -14.00 -6.82 20.37
N TYR A 23 -14.33 -6.71 21.66
CA TYR A 23 -14.54 -7.79 22.62
C TYR A 23 -15.66 -8.78 22.27
N GLU A 24 -16.53 -8.43 21.31
CA GLU A 24 -17.65 -9.27 20.85
C GLU A 24 -17.36 -10.04 19.56
N SER A 25 -16.19 -9.83 18.93
CA SER A 25 -15.85 -10.54 17.69
C SER A 25 -15.52 -12.02 17.96
N ASN A 26 -16.22 -12.92 17.27
CA ASN A 26 -15.96 -14.36 17.35
C ASN A 26 -14.71 -14.74 16.52
N GLN A 27 -14.23 -15.97 16.72
CA GLN A 27 -13.01 -16.45 16.02
C GLN A 27 -13.14 -16.44 14.49
N ARG A 28 -14.36 -16.64 13.97
CA ARG A 28 -14.61 -16.59 12.53
C ARG A 28 -14.46 -15.17 11.99
N GLU A 29 -15.02 -14.17 12.66
CA GLU A 29 -14.89 -12.75 12.30
C GLU A 29 -13.44 -12.28 12.36
N LYS A 30 -12.69 -12.69 13.38
CA LYS A 30 -11.25 -12.43 13.48
C LYS A 30 -10.48 -13.04 12.31
N THR A 31 -10.81 -14.27 11.94
CA THR A 31 -10.18 -14.95 10.80
C THR A 31 -10.48 -14.24 9.48
N ILE A 32 -11.72 -13.81 9.27
CA ILE A 32 -12.12 -13.05 8.08
C ILE A 32 -11.39 -11.71 8.01
N ALA A 33 -11.32 -10.98 9.14
CA ALA A 33 -10.61 -9.71 9.19
C ALA A 33 -9.10 -9.89 8.92
N LEU A 34 -8.48 -10.93 9.47
CA LEU A 34 -7.07 -11.25 9.21
C LEU A 34 -6.82 -11.61 7.74
N ALA A 35 -7.72 -12.37 7.11
CA ALA A 35 -7.62 -12.69 5.68
C ALA A 35 -7.64 -11.41 4.83
N TRP A 36 -8.61 -10.53 5.05
CA TRP A 36 -8.70 -9.25 4.34
C TRP A 36 -7.53 -8.31 4.60
N ILE A 37 -7.03 -8.24 5.84
CA ILE A 37 -5.79 -7.49 6.16
C ILE A 37 -4.62 -8.05 5.36
N GLY A 38 -4.49 -9.38 5.29
CA GLY A 38 -3.44 -10.06 4.54
C GLY A 38 -3.49 -9.77 3.04
N GLU A 39 -4.69 -9.78 2.45
CA GLU A 39 -4.91 -9.44 1.04
C GLU A 39 -4.49 -7.99 0.74
N ILE A 40 -5.03 -7.01 1.48
CA ILE A 40 -4.72 -5.59 1.28
C ILE A 40 -3.22 -5.33 1.49
N ALA A 41 -2.63 -5.89 2.56
CA ALA A 41 -1.20 -5.73 2.83
C ALA A 41 -0.31 -6.42 1.78
N GLY A 42 -0.82 -7.49 1.14
CA GLY A 42 -0.15 -8.16 0.03
C GLY A 42 -0.10 -7.30 -1.23
N GLU A 43 -1.25 -6.74 -1.61
CA GLU A 43 -1.37 -5.80 -2.73
C GLU A 43 -0.44 -4.60 -2.55
N MET A 44 -0.47 -3.96 -1.37
CA MET A 44 0.43 -2.85 -1.05
C MET A 44 1.91 -3.24 -1.19
N ARG A 45 2.29 -4.45 -0.77
CA ARG A 45 3.68 -4.93 -0.83
C ARG A 45 4.17 -5.13 -2.25
N GLU A 46 3.36 -5.75 -3.10
CA GLU A 46 3.74 -5.99 -4.51
C GLU A 46 3.84 -4.69 -5.30
N MET A 47 3.01 -3.69 -4.97
CA MET A 47 3.11 -2.35 -5.55
C MET A 47 4.38 -1.62 -5.11
N VAL A 48 4.69 -1.60 -3.81
CA VAL A 48 5.94 -1.00 -3.31
C VAL A 48 7.15 -1.69 -3.94
N ARG A 49 7.12 -3.02 -4.11
CA ARG A 49 8.16 -3.76 -4.83
C ARG A 49 8.27 -3.36 -6.30
N THR A 50 7.15 -3.08 -6.96
CA THR A 50 7.12 -2.69 -8.36
C THR A 50 7.67 -1.28 -8.56
N GLU A 51 7.26 -0.32 -7.71
CA GLU A 51 7.80 1.05 -7.68
C GLU A 51 9.30 1.06 -7.32
N ALA A 52 9.74 0.22 -6.39
CA ALA A 52 11.15 0.10 -6.04
C ALA A 52 12.01 -0.48 -7.18
N LYS A 53 11.44 -1.34 -8.03
CA LYS A 53 12.11 -1.93 -9.20
C LYS A 53 12.12 -1.00 -10.42
N ASN A 54 11.11 -0.15 -10.55
CA ASN A 54 11.01 0.87 -11.59
C ASN A 54 10.85 2.24 -10.92
N PRO A 55 11.92 2.79 -10.30
CA PRO A 55 11.88 4.16 -9.84
C PRO A 55 11.68 4.99 -11.10
N GLN A 56 10.48 5.53 -11.29
CA GLN A 56 10.14 6.31 -12.47
C GLN A 56 11.29 7.28 -12.77
N GLU A 57 11.72 7.31 -14.03
CA GLU A 57 12.82 8.11 -14.60
C GLU A 57 12.70 9.59 -14.23
N GLY A 58 13.06 9.92 -12.99
CA GLY A 58 13.05 11.26 -12.44
C GLY A 58 14.32 11.99 -12.84
N GLY A 59 14.38 12.41 -14.10
CA GLY A 59 15.22 13.51 -14.53
C GLY A 59 16.67 13.17 -14.90
N LEU A 60 16.89 12.85 -16.16
CA LEU A 60 18.10 13.28 -16.88
C LEU A 60 17.68 13.80 -18.26
N SER A 61 16.94 14.92 -18.27
CA SER A 61 16.87 15.74 -19.48
C SER A 61 18.28 16.27 -19.72
N GLY A 62 18.89 15.76 -20.79
CA GLY A 62 20.32 15.85 -21.04
C GLY A 62 20.85 17.28 -20.98
N GLY A 63 21.97 17.44 -20.29
CA GLY A 63 22.83 18.62 -20.39
C GLY A 63 23.35 18.76 -21.81
N GLY A 64 22.60 19.46 -22.65
CA GLY A 64 23.02 19.92 -23.96
C GLY A 64 23.45 21.38 -23.90
N SER A 65 24.57 21.67 -23.24
CA SER A 65 25.26 22.94 -23.44
C SER A 65 25.81 22.96 -24.87
N ARG A 66 25.05 23.55 -25.80
CA ARG A 66 25.54 23.95 -27.11
C ARG A 66 25.72 25.47 -27.08
N PHE A 67 26.93 25.91 -26.73
CA PHE A 67 27.39 27.25 -27.11
C PHE A 67 27.97 27.14 -28.53
N GLN A 68 27.33 27.81 -29.48
CA GLN A 68 27.90 28.21 -30.78
C GLN A 68 28.12 29.71 -30.73
#